data_AF-A0A924G8A5-F1
#
_entry.id   AF-A0A924G8A5-F1
#
_cell.length_a   1.000
_cell.length_b   1.000
_cell.length_c   1.000
_cell.angle_alpha   90.00
_cell.angle_beta   90.00
_cell.angle_gamma   90.00
#
_symmetry.space_group_name_H-M   'P 1'
#
loop_
_entity.id
_entity.type
_entity.pdbx_description
1 polymer ?
#
loop_
_entity_poly.entity_id
_entity_poly.type
_entity_poly.pdbx_seq_one_letter_code
_entity_poly.pdbx_strand_id
1 'polypeptide(L)' 'MIDVIASAWEQKDGVVVERRTTRQGAPRVDMTGVQGDFYSASIWAPGTELQITSFSPCFELEGGTKPGMKY' A
#
# COMPACT_ATOMS: atom_id res chain seq x y z
N MET A 1 5.57 -2.77 9.99
CA MET A 1 4.69 -3.39 8.98
C MET A 1 4.47 -2.46 7.79
N ILE A 2 4.01 -1.22 7.98
CA ILE A 2 3.86 -0.26 6.88
C ILE A 2 5.21 0.07 6.23
N ASP A 3 6.28 0.18 7.02
CA ASP A 3 7.64 0.36 6.52
C ASP A 3 8.16 -0.83 5.72
N VAL A 4 7.78 -2.06 6.10
CA VAL A 4 8.19 -3.26 5.35
C VAL A 4 7.56 -3.26 3.96
N ILE A 5 6.29 -2.86 3.88
CA ILE A 5 5.58 -2.72 2.60
C ILE A 5 6.20 -1.59 1.79
N ALA A 6 6.39 -0.41 2.40
CA ALA A 6 7.01 0.72 1.74
C ALA A 6 8.38 0.36 1.15
N SER A 7 9.26 -0.27 1.94
CA SER A 7 10.58 -0.69 1.49
C SER A 7 10.57 -1.82 0.45
N ALA A 8 9.56 -2.69 0.43
CA ALA A 8 9.40 -3.67 -0.64
C ALA A 8 9.07 -2.99 -1.97
N TRP A 9 8.21 -1.96 -1.95
CA TRP A 9 7.81 -1.22 -3.15
C TRP A 9 8.84 -0.19 -3.61
N GLU A 10 9.62 0.40 -2.70
CA GLU A 10 10.75 1.29 -3.04
C GLU A 10 11.86 0.59 -3.83
N GLN A 11 11.95 -0.74 -3.73
CA GLN A 11 12.89 -1.54 -4.53
C GLN A 11 12.42 -1.75 -5.98
N LYS A 12 11.17 -1.42 -6.30
CA LYS A 12 10.61 -1.61 -7.63
C LYS A 12 10.83 -0.37 -8.49
N ASP A 13 11.46 -0.55 -9.64
CA ASP A 13 11.80 0.55 -10.53
C ASP A 13 10.53 1.26 -11.04
N GLY A 14 10.53 2.59 -10.94
CA GLY A 14 9.41 3.44 -11.37
C GLY A 14 8.20 3.50 -10.42
N VAL A 15 8.27 2.90 -9.22
CA VAL A 15 7.24 3.07 -8.19
C VAL A 15 7.62 4.21 -7.24
N VAL A 16 6.72 5.18 -7.09
CA VAL A 16 6.82 6.25 -6.10
C VAL A 16 6.07 5.85 -4.85
N VAL A 17 6.74 5.88 -3.70
CA VAL A 17 6.16 5.51 -2.40
C VAL A 17 6.07 6.73 -1.48
N GLU A 18 4.86 7.03 -1.03
CA GLU A 18 4.56 8.11 -0.10
C GLU A 18 4.02 7.55 1.22
N ARG A 19 4.73 7.84 2.31
CA ARG A 19 4.29 7.48 3.67
C ARG A 19 3.42 8.61 4.21
N ARG A 20 2.21 8.28 4.66
CA ARG A 20 1.24 9.24 5.21
C ARG A 20 0.59 8.70 6.47
N THR A 21 -0.18 9.56 7.12
CA THR A 21 -1.03 9.17 8.25
C THR A 21 -2.47 9.50 7.90
N THR A 22 -3.40 8.58 8.15
CA THR A 22 -4.83 8.82 7.95
C THR A 22 -5.34 9.86 8.96
N ARG A 23 -6.51 10.45 8.70
CA ARG A 23 -7.17 11.37 9.65
C ARG A 23 -7.45 10.76 11.03
N GLN A 24 -7.45 9.43 11.12
CA GLN A 24 -7.68 8.67 12.36
C GLN A 24 -6.37 8.35 13.10
N GLY A 25 -5.22 8.86 12.63
CA GLY A 25 -3.91 8.58 13.21
C GLY A 25 -3.29 7.26 12.78
N ALA A 26 -3.88 6.57 11.80
CA ALA A 26 -3.42 5.26 11.36
C ALA A 26 -2.31 5.39 10.29
N PRO A 27 -1.25 4.55 10.31
CA PRO A 27 -0.21 4.59 9.29
C PRO A 27 -0.76 4.20 7.91
N ARG A 28 -0.36 4.94 6.88
CA ARG A 28 -0.75 4.73 5.49
C ARG A 28 0.47 4.81 4.57
N VAL A 29 0.45 4.01 3.51
CA VAL A 29 1.39 4.10 2.40
C VAL A 29 0.60 4.19 1.10
N ASP A 30 0.92 5.21 0.33
CA ASP A 30 0.43 5.43 -1.02
C ASP A 30 1.56 5.09 -1.99
N MET A 31 1.28 4.24 -2.97
CA MET A 31 2.20 3.80 -4.01
C MET A 31 1.63 4.20 -5.35
N THR A 32 2.46 4.80 -6.20
CA THR A 32 2.09 5.16 -7.57
C THR A 32 3.08 4.50 -8.52
N GLY A 33 2.59 3.65 -9.41
CA GLY A 33 3.39 2.99 -10.43
C GLY A 33 3.59 3.85 -11.67
N VAL A 34 4.44 3.34 -12.57
CA VAL A 34 4.94 4.06 -13.75
C VAL A 34 3.83 4.39 -14.75
N GLN A 35 2.72 3.64 -14.76
CA GLN A 35 1.62 3.83 -15.70
C GLN A 35 0.51 4.73 -15.11
N GLY A 36 0.76 5.38 -13.97
CA GLY A 36 -0.25 6.19 -13.25
C GLY A 36 -1.24 5.34 -12.45
N ASP A 37 -0.95 4.05 -12.32
CA ASP A 37 -1.63 3.14 -11.42
C ASP A 37 -1.31 3.51 -9.97
N PHE A 38 -2.31 3.50 -9.08
CA PHE A 38 -2.12 3.81 -7.67
C PHE A 38 -2.56 2.65 -6.79
N TYR A 39 -1.94 2.52 -5.63
CA TYR A 39 -2.27 1.56 -4.60
C TYR A 39 -2.07 2.21 -3.24
N SER A 40 -3.08 2.12 -2.38
CA SER A 40 -3.08 2.78 -1.07
C SER A 40 -3.42 1.77 0.00
N ALA A 41 -2.46 1.48 0.86
CA ALA A 41 -2.63 0.55 1.98
C ALA A 41 -2.48 1.30 3.31
N SER A 42 -3.33 0.99 4.28
CA SER A 42 -3.27 1.54 5.64
C SER A 42 -3.35 0.42 6.65
N ILE A 43 -2.73 0.59 7.81
CA ILE A 43 -2.86 -0.37 8.90
C ILE A 43 -4.03 0.07 9.78
N TRP A 44 -5.03 -0.78 9.95
CA TRP A 44 -6.15 -0.53 10.86
C TRP A 44 -5.91 -1.25 12.21
N ALA A 45 -6.49 -0.71 13.29
CA ALA A 45 -6.23 -1.11 14.67
C ALA A 45 -6.39 -2.64 14.91
N PRO A 46 -5.53 -3.32 15.71
CA PRO A 46 -4.49 -2.86 16.63
C PRO A 46 -3.07 -2.84 16.02
N GLY A 47 -2.93 -2.50 14.73
CA GLY A 47 -1.59 -2.45 14.11
C GLY A 47 -1.19 -3.76 13.41
N THR A 48 -2.11 -4.72 13.34
CA THR A 48 -1.88 -6.06 12.80
C THR A 48 -2.54 -6.29 11.45
N GLU A 49 -3.57 -5.52 11.08
CA GLU A 49 -4.29 -5.70 9.81
C GLU A 49 -3.90 -4.66 8.77
N LEU A 50 -3.42 -5.14 7.62
CA LEU A 50 -3.23 -4.33 6.43
C LEU A 50 -4.56 -4.21 5.66
N GLN A 51 -5.06 -2.99 5.51
CA GLN A 51 -6.24 -2.71 4.71
C GLN A 51 -5.85 -1.96 3.43
N ILE A 52 -6.25 -2.50 2.28
CA ILE A 52 -6.15 -1.80 1.01
C ILE A 52 -7.31 -0.81 0.96
N THR A 53 -6.99 0.48 1.08
CA THR A 53 -7.97 1.56 1.15
C THR A 53 -8.42 2.03 -0.23
N SER A 54 -7.55 1.94 -1.24
CA SER A 54 -7.87 2.34 -2.60
C SER A 54 -6.85 1.73 -3.58
N PHE A 55 -7.27 1.37 -4.78
CA PHE A 55 -6.36 0.84 -5.81
C PHE A 55 -6.89 1.09 -7.23
N SER A 56 -5.98 1.28 -8.18
CA SER A 56 -6.26 1.22 -9.61
C SER A 56 -6.42 -0.23 -10.06
N PRO A 57 -7.44 -0.56 -10.88
CA PRO A 57 -7.63 -1.93 -11.38
C PRO A 57 -6.48 -2.44 -12.26
N CYS A 58 -5.64 -1.54 -12.77
CA CYS A 58 -4.44 -1.85 -13.55
C CYS A 58 -3.16 -1.96 -12.70
N PHE A 59 -3.23 -1.77 -11.37
CA PHE A 59 -2.06 -1.88 -10.51
C PHE A 59 -1.70 -3.36 -10.35
N GLU A 60 -0.56 -3.77 -10.90
CA GLU A 60 -0.10 -5.15 -10.86
C GLU A 60 0.49 -5.44 -9.47
N LEU A 61 -0.33 -6.03 -8.59
CA LEU A 61 0.09 -6.43 -7.26
C LEU A 61 0.98 -7.67 -7.37
N GLU A 62 2.26 -7.54 -7.03
CA GLU A 62 3.17 -8.68 -6.97
C GLU A 62 2.68 -9.69 -5.93
N GLY A 63 2.70 -10.97 -6.32
CA GLY A 63 2.39 -12.09 -5.43
C GLY A 63 0.90 -12.46 -5.28
N GLY A 64 0.00 -11.97 -6.14
CA GLY A 64 -1.42 -12.37 -6.08
C GLY A 64 -2.18 -11.82 -4.88
N THR A 65 -1.61 -10.82 -4.20
CA THR A 65 -2.25 -10.07 -3.13
C THR A 65 -3.49 -9.39 -3.68
N LYS A 66 -4.67 -9.77 -3.19
CA LYS A 66 -5.95 -9.20 -3.64
C LYS A 66 -6.51 -8.22 -2.59
N PRO A 67 -7.30 -7.21 -3.02
CA PRO A 67 -8.07 -6.37 -2.10
C PRO A 67 -8.86 -7.23 -1.10
N GLY A 68 -8.66 -6.98 0.20
CA GLY A 68 -9.33 -7.73 1.28
C GLY A 68 -8.59 -8.97 1.79
N MET A 69 -7.37 -9.24 1.34
CA MET A 69 -6.51 -10.23 2.02
C MET A 69 -6.16 -9.76 3.43
N LYS A 70 -6.51 -10.60 4.41
CA LYS A 70 -6.10 -10.48 5.80
C LYS A 70 -4.83 -11.31 5.98
N TYR A 71 -3.76 -10.70 6.48
CA TYR A 71 -2.54 -11.38 6.93
C TYR A 71 -2.48 -11.37 8.45
#